data_AF-A0A8J7L7Z7-F1
#
_entry.id   AF-A0A8J7L7Z7-F1
#
_cell.length_a   1.000
_cell.length_b   1.000
_cell.length_c   1.000
_cell.angle_alpha   90.00
_cell.angle_beta   90.00
_cell.angle_gamma   90.00
#
_symmetry.space_group_name_H-M   'P 1'
#
loop_
_entity.id
_entity.type
_entity.pdbx_description
1 polymer ?
#
loop_
_entity_poly.entity_id
_entity_poly.type
_entity_poly.pdbx_seq_one_letter_code
_entity_poly.pdbx_strand_id
1 'polypeptide(L)'
;MSISYIVIDDFLTDNEVKKDLINTIWEDKSECLLELEQKTIIVPRNTLLEVVSKSYRQNNYQIGFGNYYAAQIAIGGVKELNSGILYPVYCFATIFYTFDKKLITVDIHLEMR
;
A
#
# COMPACT_ATOMS: atom_id res chain seq x y z
N MET A 1 13.59 -23.04 13.63
CA MET A 1 14.35 -22.30 12.62
C MET A 1 13.74 -20.90 12.58
N SER A 2 14.29 -19.99 13.37
CA SER A 2 13.82 -18.62 13.54
C SER A 2 14.13 -17.84 12.27
N ILE A 3 13.10 -17.52 11.49
CA ILE A 3 13.23 -16.64 10.34
C ILE A 3 13.71 -15.31 10.91
N SER A 4 14.98 -15.04 10.65
CA SER A 4 15.68 -13.80 10.96
C SER A 4 14.82 -12.61 10.55
N TYR A 5 14.87 -11.55 11.35
CA TYR A 5 14.66 -10.17 10.93
C TYR A 5 15.57 -9.86 9.73
N ILE A 6 15.30 -10.44 8.56
CA ILE A 6 15.42 -9.65 7.34
C ILE A 6 14.32 -8.63 7.53
N VAL A 7 14.73 -7.43 7.96
CA VAL A 7 13.80 -6.35 8.23
C VAL A 7 12.98 -6.21 6.95
N ILE A 8 11.66 -6.36 7.04
CA ILE A 8 10.78 -6.28 5.87
C ILE A 8 11.03 -4.99 5.07
N ASP A 9 11.54 -3.96 5.74
CA ASP A 9 11.96 -2.69 5.17
C ASP A 9 13.21 -2.77 4.29
N ASP A 10 14.15 -3.67 4.58
CA ASP A 10 15.31 -3.92 3.73
C ASP A 10 14.93 -4.77 2.51
N PHE A 11 13.98 -5.69 2.71
CA PHE A 11 13.49 -6.52 1.62
C PHE A 11 12.55 -5.74 0.70
N LEU A 12 11.63 -4.95 1.23
CA LEU A 12 10.65 -4.21 0.46
C LEU A 12 10.76 -2.74 0.87
N THR A 13 11.60 -2.00 0.17
CA THR A 13 11.90 -0.62 0.56
C THR A 13 10.73 0.31 0.28
N ASP A 14 10.61 1.39 1.06
CA ASP A 14 9.57 2.40 0.85
C ASP A 14 9.59 2.98 -0.56
N ASN A 15 10.79 3.18 -1.12
CA ASN A 15 10.97 3.74 -2.45
C ASN A 15 10.45 2.79 -3.54
N GLU A 16 10.67 1.48 -3.41
CA GLU A 16 10.11 0.47 -4.31
C GLU A 16 8.59 0.47 -4.24
N VAL A 17 8.03 0.41 -3.03
CA VAL A 17 6.57 0.40 -2.82
C VAL A 17 5.91 1.65 -3.40
N LYS A 18 6.47 2.84 -3.12
CA LYS A 18 5.94 4.10 -3.65
C LYS A 18 6.03 4.15 -5.18
N LYS A 19 7.13 3.68 -5.76
CA LYS A 19 7.31 3.63 -7.21
C LYS A 19 6.31 2.69 -7.87
N ASP A 20 6.08 1.52 -7.28
CA ASP A 20 5.09 0.56 -7.78
C ASP A 20 3.68 1.15 -7.72
N LEU A 21 3.33 1.83 -6.61
CA LEU A 21 2.05 2.53 -6.52
C LEU A 21 1.92 3.57 -7.64
N ILE A 22 2.94 4.42 -7.82
CA ILE A 22 2.96 5.46 -8.84
C ILE A 22 2.73 4.88 -10.23
N ASN A 23 3.49 3.85 -10.59
CA ASN A 23 3.37 3.20 -11.88
C ASN A 23 2.01 2.52 -12.07
N THR A 24 1.41 2.02 -11.00
CA THR A 24 0.12 1.30 -11.08
C THR A 24 -1.07 2.23 -11.22
N ILE A 25 -1.14 3.32 -10.42
CA ILE A 25 -2.36 4.15 -10.38
C ILE A 25 -2.25 5.46 -11.15
N TRP A 26 -1.03 6.00 -11.35
CA TRP A 26 -0.81 7.19 -12.18
C TRP A 26 -0.28 6.88 -13.58
N GLU A 27 0.39 5.75 -13.79
CA GLU A 27 1.06 5.41 -15.07
C GLU A 27 1.96 6.58 -15.55
N ASP A 28 1.61 7.24 -16.66
CA ASP A 28 2.27 8.43 -17.22
C ASP A 28 1.45 9.73 -17.05
N LYS A 29 0.36 9.69 -16.29
CA LYS A 29 -0.55 10.83 -16.09
C LYS A 29 -0.07 11.74 -14.95
N SER A 30 -0.46 13.01 -15.02
CA SER A 30 -0.20 14.03 -13.98
C SER A 30 -1.14 13.91 -12.78
N GLU A 31 -2.25 13.20 -12.93
CA GLU A 31 -3.25 12.95 -11.90
C GLU A 31 -3.95 11.60 -12.17
N CYS A 32 -4.55 11.03 -11.13
CA CYS A 32 -5.36 9.82 -11.24
C CYS A 32 -6.75 10.06 -10.66
N LEU A 33 -7.74 9.41 -11.27
CA LEU A 33 -9.11 9.40 -10.79
C LEU A 33 -9.32 8.09 -10.02
N LEU A 34 -9.58 8.18 -8.71
CA LEU A 34 -9.82 7.02 -7.86
C LEU A 34 -11.31 6.96 -7.51
N GLU A 35 -11.96 5.87 -7.89
CA GLU A 35 -13.33 5.56 -7.52
C GLU A 35 -13.33 4.82 -6.18
N LEU A 36 -13.92 5.44 -5.16
CA LEU A 36 -14.14 4.85 -3.85
C LEU A 36 -15.64 4.58 -3.69
N GLU A 37 -16.01 3.72 -2.74
CA GLU A 37 -17.41 3.26 -2.56
C GLU A 37 -18.45 4.39 -2.55
N GLN A 38 -18.09 5.55 -2.00
CA GLN A 38 -19.02 6.67 -1.77
C GLN A 38 -18.68 7.92 -2.58
N LYS A 39 -17.51 7.97 -3.23
CA LYS A 39 -17.05 9.17 -3.95
C LYS A 39 -15.94 8.86 -4.94
N THR A 40 -15.84 9.71 -5.95
CA THR A 40 -14.66 9.77 -6.81
C THR A 40 -13.77 10.91 -6.36
N ILE A 41 -12.46 10.67 -6.28
CA ILE A 41 -11.46 11.68 -5.95
C ILE A 41 -10.42 11.81 -7.06
N ILE A 42 -9.91 13.01 -7.28
CA ILE A 42 -8.78 13.28 -8.17
C ILE A 42 -7.55 13.48 -7.31
N VAL A 43 -6.50 12.71 -7.57
CA VAL A 43 -5.24 12.79 -6.82
C VAL A 43 -4.09 13.19 -7.75
N PRO A 44 -3.42 14.33 -7.50
CA PRO A 44 -2.23 14.73 -8.25
C PRO A 44 -1.07 13.74 -8.08
N ARG A 45 -0.24 13.55 -9.12
CA ARG A 45 0.90 12.61 -9.09
C ARG A 45 1.98 12.99 -8.08
N ASN A 46 2.17 14.27 -7.84
CA ASN A 46 3.14 14.80 -6.87
C ASN A 46 2.64 14.76 -5.42
N THR A 47 1.50 14.10 -5.18
CA THR A 47 0.96 13.91 -3.83
C THR A 47 1.94 13.13 -2.96
N LEU A 48 2.05 13.53 -1.70
CA LEU A 48 2.88 12.83 -0.72
C LEU A 48 2.41 11.39 -0.54
N LEU A 49 3.32 10.42 -0.65
CA LEU A 49 3.07 9.02 -0.36
C LEU A 49 3.86 8.61 0.89
N GLU A 50 3.15 8.11 1.89
CA GLU A 50 3.72 7.70 3.17
C GLU A 50 3.40 6.23 3.42
N VAL A 51 4.43 5.39 3.53
CA VAL A 51 4.24 3.97 3.85
C VAL A 51 3.99 3.86 5.35
N VAL A 52 2.81 3.37 5.74
CA VAL A 52 2.38 3.33 7.14
C VAL A 52 2.61 1.97 7.78
N SER A 53 2.62 0.91 6.99
CA SER A 53 2.79 -0.46 7.48
C SER A 53 3.27 -1.39 6.38
N LYS A 54 4.10 -2.37 6.75
CA LYS A 54 4.43 -3.53 5.93
C LYS A 54 4.26 -4.79 6.75
N SER A 55 3.72 -5.82 6.14
CA SER A 55 3.52 -7.11 6.81
C SER A 55 3.78 -8.28 5.87
N TYR A 56 4.32 -9.36 6.43
CA TYR A 56 4.33 -10.67 5.80
C TYR A 56 3.14 -11.46 6.32
N ARG A 57 2.35 -12.03 5.41
CA ARG A 57 1.17 -12.83 5.74
C ARG A 57 1.41 -14.27 5.29
N GLN A 58 1.51 -15.17 6.26
CA GLN A 58 1.49 -16.60 6.01
C GLN A 58 0.05 -17.06 5.88
N ASN A 59 -0.32 -17.63 4.75
CA ASN A 59 -1.66 -18.15 4.55
C ASN A 59 -1.62 -19.68 4.61
N ASN A 60 -2.15 -20.24 5.70
CA ASN A 60 -2.14 -21.68 5.95
C ASN A 60 -3.23 -22.43 5.16
N TYR A 61 -4.12 -21.71 4.47
CA TYR A 61 -5.20 -22.28 3.66
C TYR A 61 -4.92 -22.04 2.16
N GLN A 62 -5.02 -23.12 1.37
CA GLN A 62 -4.73 -23.16 -0.08
C GLN A 62 -5.75 -22.39 -0.97
N ILE A 63 -6.49 -21.42 -0.44
CA ILE A 63 -7.48 -20.64 -1.21
C ILE A 63 -7.03 -19.18 -1.20
N GLY A 64 -6.45 -18.69 -2.31
CA GLY A 64 -5.95 -17.31 -2.50
C GLY A 64 -4.47 -17.19 -2.88
N PHE A 65 -3.90 -15.98 -2.75
CA PHE A 65 -2.55 -15.55 -3.17
C PHE A 65 -1.34 -16.29 -2.54
N GLY A 66 -1.55 -17.37 -1.79
CA GLY A 66 -0.51 -18.04 -1.03
C GLY A 66 0.07 -17.16 0.09
N ASN A 67 1.36 -17.32 0.39
CA ASN A 67 2.10 -16.40 1.26
C ASN A 67 2.44 -15.13 0.49
N TYR A 68 2.20 -13.96 1.10
CA TYR A 68 2.40 -12.67 0.43
C TYR A 68 2.93 -11.61 1.39
N TYR A 69 3.50 -10.56 0.82
CA TYR A 69 3.79 -9.32 1.53
C TYR A 69 2.71 -8.29 1.21
N ALA A 70 2.34 -7.47 2.19
CA ALA A 70 1.43 -6.36 1.99
C ALA A 70 2.08 -5.08 2.52
N ALA A 71 2.04 -4.02 1.72
CA ALA A 71 2.46 -2.69 2.13
C ALA A 71 1.26 -1.73 2.04
N GLN A 72 1.05 -0.96 3.09
CA GLN A 72 -0.03 0.01 3.16
C GLN A 72 0.54 1.42 3.08
N ILE A 73 -0.05 2.24 2.21
CA ILE A 73 0.41 3.59 1.90
C ILE A 73 -0.74 4.57 2.13
N ALA A 74 -0.49 5.64 2.88
CA ALA A 74 -1.36 6.80 2.97
C ALA A 74 -1.10 7.72 1.76
N ILE A 75 -2.14 7.91 0.93
CA ILE A 75 -2.10 8.84 -0.19
C ILE A 75 -2.44 10.25 0.32
N GLY A 76 -1.49 11.16 0.16
CA GLY A 76 -1.50 12.52 0.70
C GLY A 76 -0.89 12.66 2.09
N GLY A 77 -0.22 11.61 2.59
CA GLY A 77 0.35 11.57 3.93
C GLY A 77 -0.68 11.39 5.03
N VAL A 78 -0.20 11.20 6.26
CA VAL A 78 -1.06 11.08 7.46
C VAL A 78 -1.39 12.47 8.01
N LYS A 79 -2.69 12.80 8.08
CA LYS A 79 -3.16 14.11 8.54
C LYS A 79 -3.45 14.16 10.03
N GLU A 80 -4.06 13.11 10.56
CA GLU A 80 -4.51 13.05 11.96
C GLU A 80 -4.21 11.67 12.55
N LEU A 81 -3.78 11.68 13.81
CA LEU A 81 -3.61 10.49 14.64
C LEU A 81 -4.54 10.67 15.83
N ASN A 82 -5.74 10.09 15.75
CA ASN A 82 -6.67 10.11 16.86
C ASN A 82 -6.77 8.72 17.45
N SER A 83 -6.43 8.56 18.74
CA SER A 83 -6.50 7.28 19.44
C SER A 83 -5.74 6.13 18.75
N GLY A 84 -4.66 6.45 18.03
CA GLY A 84 -3.84 5.47 17.28
C GLY A 84 -4.35 5.09 15.89
N ILE A 85 -5.48 5.66 15.45
CA ILE A 85 -6.01 5.48 14.09
C ILE A 85 -5.41 6.55 13.18
N LEU A 86 -4.86 6.12 12.04
CA LEU A 86 -4.30 7.01 11.02
C LEU A 86 -5.38 7.42 10.02
N TYR A 87 -5.40 8.70 9.65
CA TYR A 87 -6.28 9.24 8.61
C TYR A 87 -5.45 9.87 7.47
N PRO A 88 -5.59 9.39 6.23
CA PRO A 88 -4.88 9.94 5.09
C PRO A 88 -5.62 11.19 4.57
N VAL A 89 -4.92 12.07 3.85
CA VAL A 89 -5.56 13.23 3.20
C VAL A 89 -6.54 12.79 2.10
N TYR A 90 -6.18 11.78 1.30
CA TYR A 90 -7.03 11.28 0.21
C TYR A 90 -7.65 9.92 0.53
N CYS A 91 -6.82 8.88 0.64
CA CYS A 91 -7.22 7.49 0.90
C CYS A 91 -5.98 6.65 1.25
N PHE A 92 -6.20 5.38 1.56
CA PHE A 92 -5.15 4.39 1.65
C PHE A 92 -5.07 3.53 0.39
N ALA A 93 -3.88 3.02 0.11
CA ALA A 93 -3.65 1.95 -0.84
C ALA A 93 -2.95 0.78 -0.14
N THR A 94 -3.41 -0.44 -0.37
CA THR A 94 -2.68 -1.66 0.00
C THR A 94 -2.13 -2.31 -1.25
N ILE A 95 -0.81 -2.42 -1.34
CA ILE A 95 -0.13 -3.17 -2.40
C ILE A 95 0.18 -4.57 -1.89
N PHE A 96 -0.21 -5.57 -2.66
CA PHE A 96 0.08 -6.98 -2.38
C PHE A 96 1.19 -7.47 -3.29
N TYR A 97 2.13 -8.21 -2.71
CA TYR A 97 3.30 -8.74 -3.38
C TYR A 97 3.43 -10.24 -3.14
N THR A 98 3.88 -10.96 -4.15
CA THR A 98 4.32 -12.35 -3.99
C THR A 98 5.59 -12.44 -3.13
N PHE A 99 5.97 -13.66 -2.75
CA PHE A 99 7.21 -13.89 -2.02
C PHE A 99 8.49 -13.44 -2.78
N ASP A 100 8.43 -13.38 -4.11
CA ASP A 100 9.51 -12.88 -5.00
C ASP A 100 9.36 -11.40 -5.38
N LYS A 101 8.62 -10.60 -4.58
CA LYS A 101 8.37 -9.16 -4.76
C LYS A 101 7.66 -8.77 -6.06
N LYS A 102 6.91 -9.67 -6.69
CA LYS A 102 6.08 -9.29 -7.84
C LYS A 102 4.78 -8.68 -7.34
N LEU A 103 4.42 -7.52 -7.87
CA LEU A 103 3.13 -6.90 -7.59
C LEU A 103 2.01 -7.83 -8.06
N ILE A 104 1.09 -8.10 -7.14
CA ILE A 104 -0.11 -8.91 -7.38
C ILE A 104 -1.27 -8.00 -7.75
N THR A 105 -1.59 -7.06 -6.86
CA THR A 105 -2.70 -6.14 -7.00
C THR A 105 -2.53 -4.96 -6.06
N VAL A 106 -3.28 -3.89 -6.33
CA VAL A 106 -3.42 -2.72 -5.48
C VAL A 106 -4.89 -2.58 -5.14
N ASP A 107 -5.17 -2.37 -3.86
CA ASP A 107 -6.52 -2.15 -3.36
C ASP A 107 -6.60 -0.77 -2.72
N ILE A 108 -7.61 0.02 -3.09
CA ILE A 108 -7.79 1.39 -2.63
C ILE A 108 -8.99 1.46 -1.70
N HIS A 109 -8.82 2.07 -0.53
CA HIS A 109 -9.85 2.12 0.49
C HIS A 109 -9.71 3.34 1.42
N LEU A 110 -10.74 3.63 2.20
CA LEU A 110 -10.78 4.81 3.07
C LEU A 110 -10.24 4.54 4.49
N GLU A 111 -10.21 3.29 4.91
CA GLU A 111 -9.93 2.89 6.29
C GLU A 111 -8.68 2.03 6.41
N MET A 112 -7.89 2.24 7.44
CA MET A 112 -6.67 1.45 7.66
C MET A 112 -7.02 -0.04 7.88
N ARG A 113 -6.28 -0.93 7.21
CA ARG A 113 -6.44 -2.41 7.26
C ARG A 113 -5.26 -3.13 7.91
#